data_AF-A0A7J2YEK5-F1
#
_entry.id   AF-A0A7J2YEK5-F1
#
_cell.length_a   1.000
_cell.length_b   1.000
_cell.length_c   1.000
_cell.angle_alpha   90.00
_cell.angle_beta   90.00
_cell.angle_gamma   90.00
#
_symmetry.space_group_name_H-M   'P 1'
#
loop_
_entity.id
_entity.type
_entity.pdbx_description
1 polymer ?
#
loop_
_entity_poly.entity_id
_entity_poly.type
_entity_poly.pdbx_seq_one_letter_code
_entity_poly.pdbx_strand_id
1 'polypeptide(L)'
;MNKSFPTQEIGSLKKPEWLLELVKNEGISEEDKSKARNDAAYLNIKTLEDIGLDIIYDGEVRRVEMYEYPVRYIEGFKFAGLVRSWDNKYYKKARCVSRVSYRTDFHLDEFLFVKKNSNRIVKVPVTGPYTLADWSYNEYYNNKEEFVIDLARNVVRPLMMDLVKHGAQVIQIDEPAATTHPAEMRIFTEAINECAKGIDAKITVHACYSGNDYQALVPYANEINTAQFALEFANRDTWQLGTTDDERKGYSVLKALKEYGFKGEIGLGVVDVHVDELEPPELVRDRLLYAAKIFGDPTKIYANPDCGLRTRTRNIAFEKLRRVVQGAQLAREALK
;
A
#
# COMPACT_ATOMS: atom_id res chain seq x y z
N MET A 1 2.50 -6.67 17.73
CA MET A 1 1.73 -5.83 18.67
C MET A 1 0.63 -6.69 19.27
N ASN A 2 0.36 -6.62 20.57
CA ASN A 2 -0.75 -7.35 21.20
C ASN A 2 -1.98 -6.44 21.37
N LYS A 3 -2.39 -5.78 20.29
CA LYS A 3 -3.51 -4.83 20.24
C LYS A 3 -4.53 -5.36 19.24
N SER A 4 -5.78 -5.51 19.64
CA SER A 4 -6.88 -5.81 18.72
C SER A 4 -7.12 -4.63 17.78
N PHE A 5 -7.36 -4.91 16.50
CA PHE A 5 -7.58 -3.88 15.47
C PHE A 5 -6.46 -2.82 15.40
N PRO A 6 -5.18 -3.18 15.18
CA PRO A 6 -4.15 -2.19 14.94
C PRO A 6 -4.51 -1.33 13.73
N THR A 7 -4.25 -0.03 13.83
CA THR A 7 -4.65 0.95 12.82
C THR A 7 -3.45 1.37 11.98
N GLN A 8 -3.67 1.47 10.67
CA GLN A 8 -2.64 1.89 9.74
C GLN A 8 -3.23 2.67 8.56
N GLU A 9 -2.41 3.49 7.94
CA GLU A 9 -2.66 4.02 6.60
C GLU A 9 -2.02 3.11 5.53
N ILE A 10 -2.37 3.25 4.25
CA ILE A 10 -1.82 2.41 3.18
C ILE A 10 -0.49 2.93 2.65
N GLY A 11 -0.37 4.22 2.37
CA GLY A 11 0.89 4.87 2.03
C GLY A 11 0.69 6.33 1.67
N SER A 12 0.01 6.58 0.54
CA SER A 12 0.01 7.90 -0.10
C SER A 12 -1.05 8.88 0.43
N LEU A 13 -0.67 10.15 0.52
CA LEU A 13 -1.54 11.30 0.82
C LEU A 13 -1.42 12.38 -0.25
N LYS A 14 -2.43 13.23 -0.39
CA LYS A 14 -2.36 14.38 -1.29
C LYS A 14 -1.31 15.36 -0.78
N LYS A 15 -0.40 15.76 -1.66
CA LYS A 15 0.60 16.80 -1.38
C LYS A 15 -0.09 18.13 -1.07
N PRO A 16 0.38 18.91 -0.08
CA PRO A 16 -0.12 20.26 0.12
C PRO A 16 0.04 21.12 -1.14
N GLU A 17 -0.88 22.05 -1.37
CA GLU A 17 -0.82 22.91 -2.56
C GLU A 17 0.46 23.77 -2.59
N TRP A 18 0.83 24.34 -1.44
CA TRP A 18 2.06 25.12 -1.28
C TRP A 18 3.31 24.30 -1.66
N LEU A 19 3.32 22.99 -1.40
CA LEU A 19 4.43 22.14 -1.79
C LEU A 19 4.46 21.97 -3.31
N LEU A 20 3.30 21.75 -3.92
CA LEU A 20 3.18 21.60 -5.37
C LEU A 20 3.61 22.86 -6.11
N GLU A 21 3.26 24.04 -5.60
CA GLU A 21 3.69 25.34 -6.14
C GLU A 21 5.22 25.50 -6.05
N LEU A 22 5.81 25.22 -4.89
CA LEU A 22 7.26 25.32 -4.69
C LEU A 22 8.06 24.35 -5.58
N VAL A 23 7.65 23.07 -5.66
CA VAL A 23 8.41 22.07 -6.44
C VAL A 23 8.31 22.28 -7.95
N LYS A 24 7.26 22.97 -8.43
CA LYS A 24 7.10 23.32 -9.85
C LYS A 24 7.83 24.62 -10.22
N ASN A 25 8.23 25.43 -9.25
CA ASN A 25 8.90 26.70 -9.51
C ASN A 25 10.38 26.47 -9.88
N GLU A 26 10.76 26.84 -11.10
CA GLU A 26 12.12 26.71 -11.62
C GLU A 26 13.11 27.67 -10.94
N GLY A 27 12.64 28.78 -10.36
CA GLY A 27 13.45 29.75 -9.63
C GLY A 27 13.83 29.33 -8.21
N ILE A 28 13.31 28.20 -7.72
CA ILE A 28 13.61 27.68 -6.38
C ILE A 28 14.67 26.56 -6.50
N SER A 29 15.68 26.65 -5.63
CA SER A 29 16.77 25.68 -5.57
C SER A 29 16.27 24.27 -5.23
N GLU A 30 16.97 23.23 -5.68
CA GLU A 30 16.63 21.85 -5.29
C GLU A 30 16.83 21.60 -3.79
N GLU A 31 17.71 22.36 -3.14
CA GLU A 31 17.88 22.31 -1.69
C GLU A 31 16.61 22.79 -0.96
N ASP A 32 16.04 23.93 -1.37
CA ASP A 32 14.83 24.47 -0.76
C ASP A 32 13.61 23.62 -1.08
N LYS A 33 13.52 23.06 -2.29
CA LYS A 33 12.50 22.04 -2.63
C LYS A 33 12.63 20.80 -1.77
N SER A 34 13.85 20.36 -1.47
CA SER A 34 14.10 19.22 -0.59
C SER A 34 13.66 19.53 0.85
N LYS A 35 13.99 20.71 1.39
CA LYS A 35 13.51 21.18 2.69
C LYS A 35 11.98 21.21 2.75
N ALA A 36 11.33 21.78 1.74
CA ALA A 36 9.86 21.81 1.64
C ALA A 36 9.23 20.40 1.65
N ARG A 37 9.83 19.43 0.94
CA ARG A 37 9.36 18.02 0.97
C ARG A 37 9.52 17.42 2.38
N ASN A 38 10.62 17.71 3.07
CA ASN A 38 10.86 17.26 4.44
C ASN A 38 9.87 17.90 5.44
N ASP A 39 9.58 19.18 5.30
CA ASP A 39 8.58 19.87 6.14
C ASP A 39 7.18 19.26 5.94
N ALA A 40 6.80 18.98 4.69
CA ALA A 40 5.53 18.31 4.40
C ALA A 40 5.48 16.88 4.97
N ALA A 41 6.59 16.14 4.91
CA ALA A 41 6.69 14.80 5.49
C ALA A 41 6.56 14.86 7.00
N TYR A 42 7.26 15.79 7.65
CA TYR A 42 7.18 16.01 9.09
C TYR A 42 5.76 16.34 9.54
N LEU A 43 5.07 17.26 8.84
CA LEU A 43 3.69 17.61 9.12
C LEU A 43 2.74 16.41 8.98
N ASN A 44 2.92 15.59 7.94
CA ASN A 44 2.14 14.37 7.77
C ASN A 44 2.39 13.39 8.92
N ILE A 45 3.66 13.12 9.27
CA ILE A 45 4.02 12.23 10.38
C ILE A 45 3.30 12.67 11.66
N LYS A 46 3.43 13.95 12.06
CA LYS A 46 2.78 14.46 13.28
C LYS A 46 1.26 14.40 13.22
N THR A 47 0.68 14.71 12.07
CA THR A 47 -0.77 14.60 11.89
C THR A 47 -1.25 13.15 12.03
N LEU A 48 -0.54 12.17 11.46
CA LEU A 48 -0.89 10.75 11.56
C LEU A 48 -0.72 10.21 12.99
N GLU A 49 0.30 10.69 13.71
CA GLU A 49 0.51 10.39 15.13
C GLU A 49 -0.62 10.93 16.01
N ASP A 50 -1.04 12.17 15.77
CA ASP A 50 -2.13 12.86 16.49
C ASP A 50 -3.49 12.23 16.21
N ILE A 51 -3.73 11.75 14.99
CA ILE A 51 -4.91 10.95 14.63
C ILE A 51 -4.95 9.65 15.44
N GLY A 52 -3.79 9.15 15.88
CA GLY A 52 -3.70 7.96 16.73
C GLY A 52 -3.44 6.65 15.97
N LEU A 53 -2.88 6.73 14.76
CA LEU A 53 -2.48 5.53 14.00
C LEU A 53 -1.33 4.79 14.71
N ASP A 54 -1.33 3.46 14.63
CA ASP A 54 -0.32 2.60 15.24
C ASP A 54 0.90 2.40 14.32
N ILE A 55 0.64 2.33 13.01
CA ILE A 55 1.64 2.13 11.94
C ILE A 55 1.48 3.24 10.91
N ILE A 56 2.58 3.91 10.57
CA ILE A 56 2.59 5.06 9.66
C ILE A 56 3.79 5.03 8.70
N TYR A 57 3.71 5.81 7.63
CA TYR A 57 4.86 6.31 6.88
C TYR A 57 4.92 7.84 6.91
N ASP A 58 4.82 8.53 5.77
CA ASP A 58 4.79 10.00 5.68
C ASP A 58 3.81 10.53 4.62
N GLY A 59 2.94 9.69 4.06
CA GLY A 59 2.08 10.07 2.95
C GLY A 59 2.75 9.98 1.57
N GLU A 60 3.96 9.42 1.46
CA GLU A 60 4.77 9.36 0.24
C GLU A 60 4.94 10.76 -0.40
N VAL A 61 4.96 11.78 0.46
CA VAL A 61 4.87 13.18 0.05
C VAL A 61 6.14 13.64 -0.67
N ARG A 62 7.24 12.90 -0.47
CA ARG A 62 8.54 13.12 -1.10
C ARG A 62 8.65 12.54 -2.52
N ARG A 63 7.76 11.61 -2.88
CA ARG A 63 7.79 10.87 -4.16
C ARG A 63 6.99 11.60 -5.23
N VAL A 64 7.33 11.46 -6.51
CA VAL A 64 6.47 11.98 -7.60
C VAL A 64 5.20 11.13 -7.77
N GLU A 65 5.35 9.82 -7.79
CA GLU A 65 4.34 8.81 -8.12
C GLU A 65 4.92 7.42 -7.78
N MET A 66 4.09 6.43 -7.44
CA MET A 66 4.58 5.13 -6.95
C MET A 66 5.38 4.37 -8.01
N TYR A 67 5.06 4.50 -9.30
CA TYR A 67 5.76 3.85 -10.39
C TYR A 67 6.86 4.73 -10.99
N GLU A 68 6.56 6.01 -11.28
CA GLU A 68 7.57 6.88 -11.91
C GLU A 68 8.80 7.07 -11.01
N TYR A 69 8.59 7.13 -9.69
CA TYR A 69 9.67 7.33 -8.73
C TYR A 69 10.72 6.20 -8.77
N PRO A 70 10.41 4.92 -8.49
CA PRO A 70 11.39 3.84 -8.54
C PRO A 70 12.00 3.66 -9.93
N VAL A 71 11.20 3.77 -11.01
CA VAL A 71 11.69 3.58 -12.38
C VAL A 71 12.81 4.54 -12.77
N ARG A 72 12.87 5.74 -12.17
CA ARG A 72 13.99 6.69 -12.37
C ARG A 72 15.33 6.20 -11.82
N TYR A 73 15.32 5.26 -10.88
CA TYR A 73 16.51 4.78 -10.17
C TYR A 73 16.87 3.32 -10.52
N ILE A 74 16.06 2.67 -11.34
CA ILE A 74 16.29 1.30 -11.80
C ILE A 74 16.98 1.34 -13.16
N GLU A 75 18.16 0.74 -13.25
CA GLU A 75 18.87 0.61 -14.52
C GLU A 75 18.09 -0.33 -15.46
N GLY A 76 18.20 -0.11 -16.77
CA GLY A 76 17.50 -0.90 -17.79
C GLY A 76 16.17 -0.32 -18.27
N PHE A 77 15.65 0.71 -17.60
CA PHE A 77 14.48 1.46 -18.06
C PHE A 77 14.85 2.70 -18.88
N LYS A 78 14.02 3.01 -19.88
CA LYS A 78 13.98 4.30 -20.58
C LYS A 78 12.55 4.82 -20.66
N PHE A 79 12.32 6.08 -20.31
CA PHE A 79 10.98 6.68 -20.41
C PHE A 79 10.54 6.82 -21.88
N ALA A 80 9.30 6.43 -22.16
CA ALA A 80 8.66 6.55 -23.48
C ALA A 80 7.93 7.89 -23.69
N GLY A 81 8.03 8.81 -22.72
CA GLY A 81 7.23 10.04 -22.69
C GLY A 81 5.86 9.83 -22.06
N LEU A 82 4.94 10.77 -22.33
CA LEU A 82 3.58 10.73 -21.79
C LEU A 82 2.70 9.75 -22.59
N VAL A 83 2.15 8.74 -21.91
CA VAL A 83 1.25 7.74 -22.49
C VAL A 83 -0.13 7.90 -21.84
N ARG A 84 -1.17 7.95 -22.68
CA ARG A 84 -2.56 7.98 -22.22
C ARG A 84 -2.91 6.66 -21.54
N SER A 85 -3.45 6.72 -20.32
CA SER A 85 -3.80 5.52 -19.53
C SER A 85 -5.31 5.33 -19.41
N TRP A 86 -6.02 6.31 -18.83
CA TRP A 86 -7.47 6.27 -18.69
C TRP A 86 -8.06 7.67 -18.87
N ASP A 87 -9.17 7.75 -19.61
CA ASP A 87 -9.80 9.02 -20.00
C ASP A 87 -8.75 10.01 -20.55
N ASN A 88 -8.59 11.23 -20.03
CA ASN A 88 -7.57 12.18 -20.47
C ASN A 88 -6.35 12.26 -19.54
N LYS A 89 -6.09 11.18 -18.77
CA LYS A 89 -4.92 11.09 -17.89
C LYS A 89 -3.73 10.47 -18.61
N TYR A 90 -2.58 11.13 -18.47
CA TYR A 90 -1.31 10.73 -19.07
C TYR A 90 -0.28 10.45 -17.97
N TYR A 91 0.48 9.38 -18.15
CA TYR A 91 1.55 8.98 -17.23
C TYR A 91 2.85 8.75 -18.00
N LYS A 92 3.98 8.94 -17.32
CA LYS A 92 5.30 8.63 -17.90
C LYS A 92 5.56 7.13 -17.77
N LYS A 93 5.18 6.36 -18.79
CA LYS A 93 5.55 4.94 -18.89
C LYS A 93 7.01 4.78 -19.30
N ALA A 94 7.65 3.72 -18.82
CA ALA A 94 8.98 3.32 -19.26
C ALA A 94 8.96 2.03 -20.10
N ARG A 95 10.05 1.85 -20.83
CA ARG A 95 10.39 0.67 -21.64
C ARG A 95 11.60 0.00 -20.99
N CYS A 96 11.50 -1.28 -20.70
CA CYS A 96 12.63 -2.08 -20.27
C CYS A 96 13.43 -2.52 -21.51
N VAL A 97 14.58 -1.88 -21.74
CA VAL A 97 15.39 -2.03 -22.96
C VAL A 97 16.68 -2.83 -22.74
N SER A 98 17.02 -3.10 -21.48
CA SER A 98 18.12 -3.98 -21.09
C SER A 98 17.80 -4.62 -19.74
N ARG A 99 18.70 -5.50 -19.26
CA ARG A 99 18.55 -6.14 -17.96
C ARG A 99 18.39 -5.11 -16.84
N VAL A 100 17.47 -5.39 -15.92
CA VAL A 100 17.17 -4.51 -14.78
C VAL A 100 18.14 -4.73 -13.64
N SER A 101 18.53 -3.66 -12.99
CA SER A 101 19.32 -3.76 -11.76
C SER A 101 19.10 -2.58 -10.83
N TYR A 102 19.19 -2.90 -9.54
CA TYR A 102 19.26 -1.94 -8.45
C TYR A 102 20.60 -1.20 -8.47
N ARG A 103 20.56 0.13 -8.44
CA ARG A 103 21.76 0.97 -8.38
C ARG A 103 22.08 1.47 -6.98
N THR A 104 21.08 2.01 -6.30
CA THR A 104 21.21 2.63 -4.98
C THR A 104 19.85 2.62 -4.30
N ASP A 105 19.84 2.70 -2.98
CA ASP A 105 18.59 2.77 -2.22
C ASP A 105 17.93 4.12 -2.46
N PHE A 106 16.87 4.11 -3.27
CA PHE A 106 16.08 5.29 -3.57
C PHE A 106 14.96 5.56 -2.55
N HIS A 107 14.80 4.71 -1.53
CA HIS A 107 13.89 4.95 -0.40
C HIS A 107 14.63 5.20 0.92
N LEU A 108 15.95 4.98 1.01
CA LEU A 108 16.69 5.07 2.27
C LEU A 108 16.56 6.43 2.95
N ASP A 109 16.75 7.52 2.20
CA ASP A 109 16.74 8.87 2.79
C ASP A 109 15.36 9.24 3.35
N GLU A 110 14.27 8.88 2.66
CA GLU A 110 12.93 9.07 3.19
C GLU A 110 12.63 8.16 4.38
N PHE A 111 13.01 6.88 4.31
CA PHE A 111 12.86 5.97 5.43
C PHE A 111 13.59 6.47 6.69
N LEU A 112 14.86 6.89 6.57
CA LEU A 112 15.63 7.41 7.71
C LEU A 112 15.01 8.69 8.27
N PHE A 113 14.47 9.55 7.40
CA PHE A 113 13.75 10.74 7.84
C PHE A 113 12.49 10.39 8.64
N VAL A 114 11.66 9.44 8.16
CA VAL A 114 10.46 9.01 8.90
C VAL A 114 10.85 8.35 10.22
N LYS A 115 11.82 7.42 10.18
CA LYS A 115 12.33 6.71 11.36
C LYS A 115 12.82 7.67 12.45
N LYS A 116 13.52 8.74 12.06
CA LYS A 116 14.02 9.75 13.00
C LYS A 116 12.91 10.59 13.65
N ASN A 117 11.81 10.82 12.94
CA ASN A 117 10.78 11.79 13.34
C ASN A 117 9.48 11.15 13.85
N SER A 118 9.33 9.83 13.77
CA SER A 118 8.16 9.07 14.20
C SER A 118 8.42 8.32 15.51
N ASN A 119 7.40 8.28 16.36
CA ASN A 119 7.28 7.45 17.57
C ASN A 119 6.40 6.21 17.34
N ARG A 120 5.95 5.97 16.10
CA ARG A 120 5.11 4.85 15.69
C ARG A 120 5.92 3.81 14.92
N ILE A 121 5.32 2.65 14.68
CA ILE A 121 5.93 1.65 13.80
C ILE A 121 5.96 2.23 12.38
N VAL A 122 7.14 2.23 11.77
CA VAL A 122 7.33 2.69 10.39
C VAL A 122 7.13 1.54 9.42
N LYS A 123 6.19 1.69 8.50
CA LYS A 123 5.95 0.76 7.39
C LYS A 123 6.35 1.42 6.08
N VAL A 124 7.36 0.89 5.40
CA VAL A 124 7.88 1.47 4.15
C VAL A 124 7.12 0.89 2.95
N PRO A 125 6.34 1.68 2.19
CA PRO A 125 5.71 1.21 0.95
C PRO A 125 6.73 1.17 -0.19
N VAL A 126 6.84 0.06 -0.88
CA VAL A 126 7.68 -0.12 -2.08
C VAL A 126 6.82 -0.69 -3.19
N THR A 127 6.97 -0.20 -4.42
CA THR A 127 6.21 -0.75 -5.55
C THR A 127 6.76 -2.12 -5.92
N GLY A 128 5.85 -3.09 -6.03
CA GLY A 128 6.20 -4.47 -6.26
C GLY A 128 6.62 -4.77 -7.71
N PRO A 129 7.33 -5.89 -7.89
CA PRO A 129 7.90 -6.26 -9.18
C PRO A 129 6.84 -6.51 -10.27
N TYR A 130 5.65 -7.02 -9.92
CA TYR A 130 4.61 -7.29 -10.89
C TYR A 130 4.08 -5.97 -11.48
N THR A 131 3.78 -5.00 -10.63
CA THR A 131 3.30 -3.67 -11.05
C THR A 131 4.34 -2.90 -11.82
N LEU A 132 5.62 -2.95 -11.41
CA LEU A 132 6.72 -2.36 -12.18
C LEU A 132 6.80 -2.93 -13.60
N ALA A 133 6.59 -4.24 -13.77
CA ALA A 133 6.59 -4.88 -15.07
C ALA A 133 5.35 -4.51 -15.90
N ASP A 134 4.16 -4.67 -15.31
CA ASP A 134 2.85 -4.48 -15.98
C ASP A 134 2.66 -3.05 -16.49
N TRP A 135 3.13 -2.07 -15.72
CA TRP A 135 3.06 -0.67 -16.10
C TRP A 135 4.20 -0.23 -17.01
N SER A 136 5.11 -1.13 -17.38
CA SER A 136 6.18 -0.88 -18.34
C SER A 136 5.96 -1.61 -19.66
N TYR A 137 6.63 -1.16 -20.72
CA TYR A 137 6.79 -1.97 -21.93
C TYR A 137 8.00 -2.89 -21.78
N ASN A 138 7.86 -4.16 -22.12
CA ASN A 138 8.96 -5.11 -22.13
C ASN A 138 9.54 -5.23 -23.55
N GLU A 139 10.81 -4.85 -23.72
CA GLU A 139 11.54 -4.96 -25.00
C GLU A 139 12.82 -5.79 -24.89
N TYR A 140 13.08 -6.37 -23.72
CA TYR A 140 14.32 -7.08 -23.44
C TYR A 140 14.10 -8.55 -23.06
N TYR A 141 13.15 -8.84 -22.17
CA TYR A 141 12.88 -10.22 -21.72
C TYR A 141 11.93 -10.94 -22.66
N ASN A 142 12.01 -12.27 -22.72
CA ASN A 142 11.21 -13.06 -23.66
C ASN A 142 9.71 -13.04 -23.31
N ASN A 143 9.40 -12.93 -22.02
CA ASN A 143 8.03 -12.93 -21.50
C ASN A 143 7.93 -12.11 -20.20
N LYS A 144 6.69 -11.89 -19.75
CA LYS A 144 6.39 -11.10 -18.55
C LYS A 144 6.89 -11.76 -17.27
N GLU A 145 6.84 -13.10 -17.18
CA GLU A 145 7.29 -13.84 -16.01
C GLU A 145 8.78 -13.64 -15.75
N GLU A 146 9.63 -13.83 -16.77
CA GLU A 146 11.07 -13.56 -16.71
C GLU A 146 11.34 -12.12 -16.24
N PHE A 147 10.61 -11.14 -16.79
CA PHE A 147 10.77 -9.74 -16.43
C PHE A 147 10.39 -9.47 -14.97
N VAL A 148 9.25 -9.98 -14.50
CA VAL A 148 8.77 -9.82 -13.13
C VAL A 148 9.73 -10.47 -12.14
N ILE A 149 10.20 -11.69 -12.43
CA ILE A 149 11.13 -12.39 -11.54
C ILE A 149 12.50 -11.70 -11.50
N ASP A 150 13.00 -11.15 -12.61
CA ASP A 150 14.28 -10.43 -12.60
C ASP A 150 14.17 -9.08 -11.86
N LEU A 151 13.02 -8.38 -11.95
CA LEU A 151 12.71 -7.22 -11.11
C LEU A 151 12.66 -7.59 -9.62
N ALA A 152 11.99 -8.69 -9.27
CA ALA A 152 11.93 -9.15 -7.88
C ALA A 152 13.34 -9.43 -7.33
N ARG A 153 14.14 -10.16 -8.12
CA ARG A 153 15.48 -10.63 -7.72
C ARG A 153 16.54 -9.53 -7.67
N ASN A 154 16.60 -8.68 -8.69
CA ASN A 154 17.70 -7.73 -8.90
C ASN A 154 17.34 -6.30 -8.52
N VAL A 155 16.07 -6.01 -8.20
CA VAL A 155 15.61 -4.67 -7.83
C VAL A 155 14.94 -4.65 -6.47
N VAL A 156 13.78 -5.30 -6.34
CA VAL A 156 12.93 -5.14 -5.16
C VAL A 156 13.55 -5.83 -3.94
N ARG A 157 14.07 -7.06 -4.08
CA ARG A 157 14.77 -7.72 -2.96
C ARG A 157 16.01 -6.94 -2.49
N PRO A 158 16.97 -6.53 -3.35
CA PRO A 158 18.11 -5.74 -2.90
C PRO A 158 17.71 -4.43 -2.18
N LEU A 159 16.71 -3.72 -2.70
CA LEU A 159 16.13 -2.55 -2.04
C LEU A 159 15.61 -2.89 -0.64
N MET A 160 14.83 -3.97 -0.51
CA MET A 160 14.30 -4.40 0.79
C MET A 160 15.42 -4.80 1.76
N MET A 161 16.46 -5.49 1.28
CA MET A 161 17.63 -5.85 2.08
C MET A 161 18.36 -4.61 2.61
N ASP A 162 18.53 -3.58 1.79
CA ASP A 162 19.16 -2.32 2.21
C ASP A 162 18.30 -1.56 3.23
N LEU A 163 16.99 -1.50 3.04
CA LEU A 163 16.07 -0.92 4.03
C LEU A 163 16.15 -1.66 5.38
N VAL A 164 16.13 -3.01 5.36
CA VAL A 164 16.28 -3.84 6.57
C VAL A 164 17.64 -3.63 7.24
N LYS A 165 18.72 -3.53 6.47
CA LYS A 165 20.06 -3.23 6.99
C LYS A 165 20.10 -1.90 7.76
N HIS A 166 19.27 -0.92 7.38
CA HIS A 166 19.13 0.36 8.09
C HIS A 166 18.00 0.36 9.13
N GLY A 167 17.44 -0.82 9.42
CA GLY A 167 16.50 -1.09 10.51
C GLY A 167 15.03 -0.87 10.16
N ALA A 168 14.63 -1.04 8.90
CA ALA A 168 13.22 -1.15 8.53
C ALA A 168 12.65 -2.45 9.10
N GLN A 169 11.55 -2.34 9.85
CA GLN A 169 10.91 -3.49 10.51
C GLN A 169 9.66 -3.97 9.79
N VAL A 170 9.01 -3.10 9.02
CA VAL A 170 7.83 -3.42 8.22
C VAL A 170 8.02 -2.82 6.83
N ILE A 171 7.87 -3.66 5.80
CA ILE A 171 7.94 -3.25 4.40
C ILE A 171 6.66 -3.72 3.71
N GLN A 172 5.97 -2.80 3.05
CA GLN A 172 4.78 -3.09 2.26
C GLN A 172 5.13 -3.14 0.78
N ILE A 173 4.82 -4.24 0.12
CA ILE A 173 4.93 -4.38 -1.33
C ILE A 173 3.59 -4.01 -1.95
N ASP A 174 3.55 -2.93 -2.72
CA ASP A 174 2.34 -2.41 -3.37
C ASP A 174 2.19 -3.00 -4.77
N GLU A 175 1.10 -3.75 -4.97
CA GLU A 175 0.82 -4.49 -6.19
C GLU A 175 -0.59 -4.23 -6.76
N PRO A 176 -0.94 -2.97 -7.10
CA PRO A 176 -2.25 -2.62 -7.66
C PRO A 176 -2.54 -3.29 -9.01
N ALA A 177 -1.52 -3.72 -9.76
CA ALA A 177 -1.70 -4.37 -11.06
C ALA A 177 -1.89 -5.90 -10.99
N ALA A 178 -1.51 -6.53 -9.87
CA ALA A 178 -1.50 -7.99 -9.77
C ALA A 178 -2.92 -8.55 -9.89
N THR A 179 -3.82 -8.13 -9.00
CA THR A 179 -5.16 -8.71 -8.89
C THR A 179 -6.13 -8.29 -10.00
N THR A 180 -5.70 -7.46 -10.95
CA THR A 180 -6.43 -7.18 -12.19
C THR A 180 -6.19 -8.24 -13.26
N HIS A 181 -5.21 -9.13 -13.05
CA HIS A 181 -4.83 -10.22 -13.95
C HIS A 181 -4.98 -11.59 -13.25
N PRO A 182 -6.21 -12.08 -13.05
CA PRO A 182 -6.47 -13.28 -12.24
C PRO A 182 -5.77 -14.54 -12.76
N ALA A 183 -5.45 -14.62 -14.05
CA ALA A 183 -4.73 -15.75 -14.64
C ALA A 183 -3.23 -15.78 -14.29
N GLU A 184 -2.66 -14.68 -13.78
CA GLU A 184 -1.22 -14.51 -13.55
C GLU A 184 -0.83 -14.57 -12.07
N MET A 185 -1.72 -15.06 -11.20
CA MET A 185 -1.48 -15.14 -9.75
C MET A 185 -0.28 -16.01 -9.36
N ARG A 186 0.08 -16.97 -10.22
CA ARG A 186 1.31 -17.75 -10.03
C ARG A 186 2.56 -16.91 -10.18
N ILE A 187 2.64 -16.06 -11.21
CA ILE A 187 3.76 -15.12 -11.43
C ILE A 187 3.86 -14.17 -10.23
N PHE A 188 2.73 -13.60 -9.80
CA PHE A 188 2.65 -12.74 -8.62
C PHE A 188 3.17 -13.46 -7.35
N THR A 189 2.73 -14.69 -7.10
CA THR A 189 3.15 -15.49 -5.95
C THR A 189 4.66 -15.72 -5.94
N GLU A 190 5.22 -16.16 -7.07
CA GLU A 190 6.65 -16.39 -7.21
C GLU A 190 7.47 -15.10 -7.03
N ALA A 191 6.96 -13.98 -7.53
CA ALA A 191 7.62 -12.68 -7.42
C ALA A 191 7.69 -12.19 -5.97
N ILE A 192 6.58 -12.23 -5.22
CA ILE A 192 6.58 -11.85 -3.80
C ILE A 192 7.48 -12.79 -2.99
N ASN A 193 7.45 -14.10 -3.30
CA ASN A 193 8.32 -15.07 -2.65
C ASN A 193 9.80 -14.82 -2.95
N GLU A 194 10.15 -14.41 -4.18
CA GLU A 194 11.51 -14.01 -4.53
C GLU A 194 11.93 -12.75 -3.77
N CYS A 195 11.05 -11.74 -3.64
CA CYS A 195 11.28 -10.54 -2.85
C CYS A 195 11.55 -10.85 -1.37
N ALA A 196 10.81 -11.80 -0.79
CA ALA A 196 10.86 -12.13 0.63
C ALA A 196 12.10 -12.95 1.05
N LYS A 197 12.86 -13.53 0.10
CA LYS A 197 14.01 -14.39 0.42
C LYS A 197 15.07 -13.65 1.23
N GLY A 198 15.30 -14.11 2.46
CA GLY A 198 16.34 -13.58 3.36
C GLY A 198 16.02 -12.20 3.96
N ILE A 199 14.77 -11.74 3.87
CA ILE A 199 14.34 -10.48 4.45
C ILE A 199 13.94 -10.68 5.92
N ASP A 200 14.70 -10.07 6.83
CA ASP A 200 14.40 -10.05 8.27
C ASP A 200 13.54 -8.83 8.65
N ALA A 201 12.34 -8.78 8.08
CA ALA A 201 11.33 -7.78 8.39
C ALA A 201 9.94 -8.35 8.14
N LYS A 202 8.93 -7.72 8.75
CA LYS A 202 7.54 -8.03 8.45
C LYS A 202 7.18 -7.51 7.06
N ILE A 203 6.94 -8.44 6.13
CA ILE A 203 6.47 -8.10 4.79
C ILE A 203 4.94 -8.03 4.82
N THR A 204 4.38 -6.96 4.27
CA THR A 204 2.96 -6.84 3.97
C THR A 204 2.79 -6.66 2.47
N VAL A 205 1.64 -7.04 1.94
CA VAL A 205 1.30 -6.87 0.53
C VAL A 205 0.02 -6.08 0.44
N HIS A 206 0.05 -4.93 -0.24
CA HIS A 206 -1.15 -4.21 -0.60
C HIS A 206 -1.54 -4.53 -2.04
N ALA A 207 -2.77 -4.98 -2.25
CA ALA A 207 -3.34 -5.16 -3.58
C ALA A 207 -4.72 -4.49 -3.60
N CYS A 208 -5.03 -3.77 -4.67
CA CYS A 208 -6.28 -3.05 -4.88
C CYS A 208 -6.80 -3.27 -6.31
N TYR A 209 -7.98 -2.72 -6.62
CA TYR A 209 -8.64 -2.81 -7.91
C TYR A 209 -8.92 -4.24 -8.38
N SER A 210 -9.15 -5.18 -7.46
CA SER A 210 -9.42 -6.56 -7.84
C SER A 210 -10.83 -6.69 -8.43
N GLY A 211 -10.90 -6.90 -9.75
CA GLY A 211 -12.17 -7.03 -10.46
C GLY A 211 -12.98 -8.31 -10.15
N ASN A 212 -12.40 -9.25 -9.42
CA ASN A 212 -13.05 -10.51 -9.03
C ASN A 212 -13.08 -10.70 -7.50
N ASP A 213 -13.08 -9.61 -6.75
CA ASP A 213 -13.14 -9.62 -5.29
C ASP A 213 -12.07 -10.47 -4.61
N TYR A 214 -10.85 -10.45 -5.15
CA TYR A 214 -9.70 -11.23 -4.68
C TYR A 214 -9.88 -12.75 -4.71
N GLN A 215 -10.92 -13.26 -5.36
CA GLN A 215 -11.15 -14.71 -5.47
C GLN A 215 -9.97 -15.44 -6.12
N ALA A 216 -9.30 -14.80 -7.08
CA ALA A 216 -8.09 -15.37 -7.70
C ALA A 216 -6.89 -15.46 -6.74
N LEU A 217 -6.83 -14.60 -5.71
CA LEU A 217 -5.75 -14.63 -4.72
C LEU A 217 -5.93 -15.76 -3.70
N VAL A 218 -7.19 -16.13 -3.39
CA VAL A 218 -7.51 -17.07 -2.30
C VAL A 218 -6.71 -18.38 -2.36
N PRO A 219 -6.60 -19.09 -3.51
CA PRO A 219 -5.85 -20.34 -3.57
C PRO A 219 -4.36 -20.19 -3.29
N TYR A 220 -3.79 -19.01 -3.56
CA TYR A 220 -2.36 -18.72 -3.43
C TYR A 220 -2.00 -18.03 -2.11
N ALA A 221 -2.97 -17.52 -1.36
CA ALA A 221 -2.73 -16.67 -0.20
C ALA A 221 -1.81 -17.32 0.86
N ASN A 222 -1.86 -18.65 1.01
CA ASN A 222 -0.99 -19.39 1.93
C ASN A 222 0.40 -19.74 1.35
N GLU A 223 0.58 -19.64 0.04
CA GLU A 223 1.86 -19.88 -0.64
C GLU A 223 2.74 -18.62 -0.67
N ILE A 224 2.13 -17.45 -0.49
CA ILE A 224 2.81 -16.15 -0.53
C ILE A 224 3.45 -15.88 0.83
N ASN A 225 4.76 -15.66 0.83
CA ASN A 225 5.59 -15.31 1.98
C ASN A 225 5.36 -13.84 2.38
N THR A 226 4.16 -13.54 2.85
CA THR A 226 3.78 -12.27 3.46
C THR A 226 3.16 -12.51 4.82
N ALA A 227 3.37 -11.58 5.76
CA ALA A 227 2.70 -11.61 7.04
C ALA A 227 1.25 -11.09 6.93
N GLN A 228 0.97 -10.21 5.96
CA GLN A 228 -0.30 -9.51 5.85
C GLN A 228 -0.69 -9.23 4.40
N PHE A 229 -1.98 -9.39 4.10
CA PHE A 229 -2.61 -8.80 2.91
C PHE A 229 -3.46 -7.60 3.32
N ALA A 230 -3.10 -6.40 2.85
CA ALA A 230 -3.90 -5.19 2.99
C ALA A 230 -4.74 -4.98 1.73
N LEU A 231 -6.04 -5.23 1.82
CA LEU A 231 -6.95 -5.31 0.67
C LEU A 231 -8.09 -4.29 0.80
N GLU A 232 -8.71 -3.96 -0.33
CA GLU A 232 -9.85 -3.04 -0.42
C GLU A 232 -11.18 -3.79 -0.32
N PHE A 233 -12.15 -3.28 0.43
CA PHE A 233 -13.44 -3.95 0.59
C PHE A 233 -14.60 -2.96 0.71
N ALA A 234 -14.37 -1.80 1.34
CA ALA A 234 -15.42 -0.87 1.72
C ALA A 234 -16.13 -0.27 0.51
N ASN A 235 -15.41 -0.05 -0.60
CA ASN A 235 -15.94 0.44 -1.87
C ASN A 235 -16.96 -0.51 -2.54
N ARG A 236 -17.02 -1.77 -2.09
CA ARG A 236 -17.96 -2.81 -2.57
C ARG A 236 -19.00 -3.20 -1.53
N ASP A 237 -18.96 -2.59 -0.35
CA ASP A 237 -19.89 -2.87 0.74
C ASP A 237 -20.96 -1.78 0.86
N THR A 238 -22.04 -2.09 1.57
CA THR A 238 -23.08 -1.10 1.87
C THR A 238 -22.60 -0.08 2.92
N TRP A 239 -23.19 1.12 2.83
CA TRP A 239 -23.01 2.21 3.80
C TRP A 239 -24.07 2.20 4.91
N GLN A 240 -25.04 1.29 4.83
CA GLN A 240 -26.15 1.19 5.77
C GLN A 240 -25.66 0.71 7.14
N LEU A 241 -26.06 1.40 8.19
CA LEU A 241 -25.85 0.93 9.56
C LEU A 241 -26.81 -0.21 9.90
N GLY A 242 -26.38 -1.13 10.76
CA GLY A 242 -27.17 -2.30 11.14
C GLY A 242 -27.23 -3.39 10.06
N THR A 243 -26.41 -3.32 9.02
CA THR A 243 -26.23 -4.40 8.04
C THR A 243 -25.80 -5.68 8.73
N THR A 244 -26.55 -6.75 8.46
CA THR A 244 -26.28 -8.08 9.01
C THR A 244 -25.05 -8.72 8.37
N ASP A 245 -24.44 -9.68 9.06
CA ASP A 245 -23.23 -10.37 8.57
C ASP A 245 -23.40 -11.00 7.18
N ASP A 246 -24.58 -11.51 6.84
CA ASP A 246 -24.87 -12.15 5.55
C ASP A 246 -25.05 -11.14 4.40
N GLU A 247 -25.26 -9.87 4.73
CA GLU A 247 -25.43 -8.78 3.76
C GLU A 247 -24.14 -7.99 3.49
N ARG A 248 -23.02 -8.34 4.15
CA ARG A 248 -21.69 -7.72 3.96
C ARG A 248 -20.97 -8.24 2.71
N LYS A 249 -21.54 -7.96 1.54
CA LYS A 249 -21.06 -8.47 0.24
C LYS A 249 -19.63 -8.06 -0.08
N GLY A 250 -19.23 -6.82 0.27
CA GLY A 250 -17.88 -6.33 0.01
C GLY A 250 -16.78 -7.12 0.74
N TYR A 251 -17.13 -7.81 1.83
CA TYR A 251 -16.22 -8.60 2.66
C TYR A 251 -16.40 -10.12 2.48
N SER A 252 -17.11 -10.57 1.46
CA SER A 252 -17.46 -11.99 1.26
C SER A 252 -16.23 -12.90 1.11
N VAL A 253 -15.14 -12.42 0.49
CA VAL A 253 -13.90 -13.18 0.28
C VAL A 253 -13.22 -13.59 1.60
N LEU A 254 -13.50 -12.93 2.72
CA LEU A 254 -12.97 -13.32 4.03
C LEU A 254 -13.40 -14.75 4.41
N LYS A 255 -14.62 -15.17 4.05
CA LYS A 255 -15.10 -16.54 4.25
C LYS A 255 -14.28 -17.52 3.42
N ALA A 256 -14.02 -17.21 2.14
CA ALA A 256 -13.21 -18.05 1.25
C ALA A 256 -11.75 -18.17 1.75
N LEU A 257 -11.14 -17.08 2.20
CA LEU A 257 -9.80 -17.12 2.83
C LEU A 257 -9.79 -18.02 4.07
N LYS A 258 -10.82 -17.95 4.91
CA LYS A 258 -10.94 -18.80 6.09
C LYS A 258 -11.10 -20.28 5.73
N GLU A 259 -11.93 -20.59 4.73
CA GLU A 259 -12.16 -21.95 4.22
C GLU A 259 -10.88 -22.56 3.62
N TYR A 260 -10.08 -21.76 2.91
CA TYR A 260 -8.74 -22.13 2.43
C TYR A 260 -7.69 -22.18 3.55
N GLY A 261 -8.07 -21.91 4.80
CA GLY A 261 -7.20 -22.03 5.96
C GLY A 261 -6.16 -20.92 6.07
N PHE A 262 -6.42 -19.71 5.55
CA PHE A 262 -5.52 -18.57 5.67
C PHE A 262 -5.18 -18.25 7.13
N LYS A 263 -3.89 -18.14 7.45
CA LYS A 263 -3.39 -17.93 8.82
C LYS A 263 -2.70 -16.59 9.05
N GLY A 264 -2.44 -15.84 7.99
CA GLY A 264 -1.80 -14.54 8.04
C GLY A 264 -2.71 -13.46 8.61
N GLU A 265 -2.24 -12.22 8.54
CA GLU A 265 -3.01 -11.06 8.95
C GLU A 265 -3.78 -10.45 7.77
N ILE A 266 -4.88 -9.76 8.07
CA ILE A 266 -5.68 -9.03 7.09
C ILE A 266 -5.64 -7.55 7.44
N GLY A 267 -5.07 -6.75 6.55
CA GLY A 267 -5.37 -5.32 6.46
C GLY A 267 -6.75 -5.14 5.82
N LEU A 268 -7.73 -4.85 6.67
CA LEU A 268 -9.12 -4.69 6.31
C LEU A 268 -9.36 -3.25 5.86
N GLY A 269 -9.56 -3.05 4.55
CA GLY A 269 -10.14 -1.84 4.00
C GLY A 269 -11.52 -1.58 4.58
N VAL A 270 -11.67 -0.57 5.44
CA VAL A 270 -12.91 -0.27 6.18
C VAL A 270 -13.55 1.06 5.79
N VAL A 271 -12.87 1.85 4.96
CA VAL A 271 -13.41 3.10 4.38
C VAL A 271 -13.04 3.18 2.90
N ASP A 272 -14.00 3.60 2.09
CA ASP A 272 -13.87 3.78 0.65
C ASP A 272 -13.10 5.09 0.37
N VAL A 273 -12.01 4.98 -0.38
CA VAL A 273 -11.16 6.13 -0.72
C VAL A 273 -11.55 6.81 -2.04
N HIS A 274 -12.53 6.28 -2.76
CA HIS A 274 -12.97 6.80 -4.05
C HIS A 274 -14.03 7.90 -3.94
N VAL A 275 -14.63 8.05 -2.76
CA VAL A 275 -15.68 9.04 -2.46
C VAL A 275 -15.23 10.02 -1.36
N ASP A 276 -15.89 11.19 -1.29
CA ASP A 276 -15.57 12.24 -0.30
C ASP A 276 -16.40 12.11 0.98
N GLU A 277 -17.52 11.40 0.90
CA GLU A 277 -18.40 11.04 2.00
C GLU A 277 -17.62 10.32 3.10
N LEU A 278 -17.97 10.62 4.35
CA LEU A 278 -17.28 10.09 5.52
C LEU A 278 -18.10 8.98 6.15
N GLU A 279 -17.54 7.78 6.19
CA GLU A 279 -18.15 6.63 6.83
C GLU A 279 -18.31 6.87 8.34
N PRO A 280 -19.47 6.54 8.94
CA PRO A 280 -19.63 6.57 10.39
C PRO A 280 -18.64 5.62 11.08
N PRO A 281 -18.05 5.98 12.22
CA PRO A 281 -17.19 5.08 12.99
C PRO A 281 -17.88 3.76 13.39
N GLU A 282 -19.20 3.77 13.58
CA GLU A 282 -20.02 2.59 13.87
C GLU A 282 -20.02 1.60 12.71
N LEU A 283 -20.03 2.09 11.46
CA LEU A 283 -19.93 1.23 10.29
C LEU A 283 -18.55 0.58 10.22
N VAL A 284 -17.49 1.35 10.49
CA VAL A 284 -16.12 0.84 10.58
C VAL A 284 -16.00 -0.23 11.68
N ARG A 285 -16.58 0.02 12.86
CA ARG A 285 -16.65 -0.94 13.96
C ARG A 285 -17.27 -2.25 13.49
N ASP A 286 -18.45 -2.19 12.88
CA ASP A 286 -19.18 -3.40 12.51
C ASP A 286 -18.43 -4.23 11.45
N ARG A 287 -17.75 -3.56 10.51
CA ARG A 287 -16.88 -4.22 9.51
C ARG A 287 -15.71 -4.95 10.18
N LEU A 288 -15.07 -4.34 11.18
CA LEU A 288 -13.99 -4.96 11.95
C LEU A 288 -14.46 -6.16 12.77
N LEU A 289 -15.60 -6.03 13.45
CA LEU A 289 -16.19 -7.11 14.25
C LEU A 289 -16.60 -8.29 13.38
N TYR A 290 -17.15 -8.04 12.19
CA TYR A 290 -17.47 -9.07 11.21
C TYR A 290 -16.21 -9.87 10.81
N ALA A 291 -15.12 -9.19 10.46
CA ALA A 291 -13.86 -9.87 10.14
C ALA A 291 -13.30 -10.66 11.34
N ALA A 292 -13.37 -10.10 12.56
CA ALA A 292 -12.95 -10.79 13.77
C ALA A 292 -13.76 -12.06 14.04
N LYS A 293 -15.07 -12.06 13.77
CA LYS A 293 -15.94 -13.24 13.89
C LYS A 293 -15.53 -14.37 12.94
N ILE A 294 -15.06 -14.04 11.74
CA ILE A 294 -14.60 -15.04 10.75
C ILE A 294 -13.25 -15.66 11.16
N PHE A 295 -12.29 -14.83 11.53
CA PHE A 295 -10.92 -15.30 11.79
C PHE A 295 -10.70 -15.79 13.22
N GLY A 296 -11.46 -15.25 14.19
CA GLY A 296 -11.41 -15.61 15.61
C GLY A 296 -10.31 -14.91 16.42
N ASP A 297 -9.44 -14.13 15.77
CA ASP A 297 -8.34 -13.40 16.40
C ASP A 297 -8.33 -11.94 15.94
N PRO A 298 -8.86 -10.99 16.74
CA PRO A 298 -8.91 -9.58 16.38
C PRO A 298 -7.52 -8.91 16.36
N THR A 299 -6.46 -9.55 16.87
CA THR A 299 -5.09 -9.02 16.76
C THR A 299 -4.49 -9.20 15.36
N LYS A 300 -5.10 -10.07 14.53
CA LYS A 300 -4.73 -10.30 13.13
C LYS A 300 -5.51 -9.47 12.12
N ILE A 301 -6.50 -8.70 12.58
CA ILE A 301 -7.30 -7.82 11.74
C ILE A 301 -6.80 -6.39 11.94
N TYR A 302 -6.28 -5.77 10.90
CA TYR A 302 -5.76 -4.41 10.90
C TYR A 302 -6.77 -3.49 10.24
N ALA A 303 -7.04 -2.34 10.84
CA ALA A 303 -7.96 -1.36 10.29
C ALA A 303 -7.20 -0.37 9.39
N ASN A 304 -7.59 -0.29 8.11
CA ASN A 304 -7.00 0.63 7.14
C ASN A 304 -8.05 1.17 6.16
N PRO A 305 -7.77 2.28 5.45
CA PRO A 305 -8.54 2.63 4.26
C PRO A 305 -8.33 1.58 3.15
N ASP A 306 -9.24 1.55 2.18
CA ASP A 306 -9.19 0.63 1.04
C ASP A 306 -7.88 0.72 0.23
N CYS A 307 -7.34 1.93 0.05
CA CYS A 307 -6.11 2.18 -0.69
C CYS A 307 -5.46 3.49 -0.16
N GLY A 308 -4.42 3.98 -0.83
CA GLY A 308 -3.86 5.30 -0.56
C GLY A 308 -4.86 6.43 -0.80
N LEU A 309 -4.73 7.53 -0.04
CA LEU A 309 -5.66 8.65 -0.01
C LEU A 309 -5.19 9.84 -0.87
N ARG A 310 -4.21 9.65 -1.76
CA ARG A 310 -3.66 10.70 -2.63
C ARG A 310 -4.69 11.38 -3.53
N THR A 311 -5.76 10.68 -3.89
CA THR A 311 -6.82 11.21 -4.77
C THR A 311 -7.85 12.06 -4.02
N ARG A 312 -7.85 12.06 -2.69
CA ARG A 312 -8.75 12.86 -1.84
C ARG A 312 -8.13 14.19 -1.47
N THR A 313 -8.95 15.15 -1.06
CA THR A 313 -8.42 16.35 -0.39
C THR A 313 -7.79 15.96 0.94
N ARG A 314 -6.82 16.75 1.42
CA ARG A 314 -6.13 16.45 2.68
C ARG A 314 -7.09 16.39 3.88
N ASN A 315 -8.08 17.29 3.91
CA ASN A 315 -9.07 17.31 5.00
C ASN A 315 -9.90 16.03 5.01
N ILE A 316 -10.39 15.59 3.85
CA ILE A 316 -11.15 14.33 3.73
C ILE A 316 -10.26 13.12 4.07
N ALA A 317 -9.02 13.10 3.58
CA ALA A 317 -8.08 12.02 3.88
C ALA A 317 -7.84 11.84 5.39
N PHE A 318 -7.50 12.93 6.08
CA PHE A 318 -7.27 12.89 7.52
C PHE A 318 -8.53 12.57 8.31
N GLU A 319 -9.69 13.08 7.87
CA GLU A 319 -10.95 12.77 8.54
C GLU A 319 -11.32 11.29 8.38
N LYS A 320 -11.17 10.70 7.18
CA LYS A 320 -11.34 9.25 6.99
C LYS A 320 -10.43 8.44 7.90
N LEU A 321 -9.16 8.82 8.04
CA LEU A 321 -8.23 8.15 8.97
C LEU A 321 -8.66 8.28 10.43
N ARG A 322 -9.22 9.43 10.86
CA ARG A 322 -9.83 9.55 12.19
C ARG A 322 -11.00 8.59 12.37
N ARG A 323 -11.86 8.42 11.36
CA ARG A 323 -12.97 7.45 11.41
C ARG A 323 -12.48 6.01 11.52
N VAL A 324 -11.38 5.66 10.84
CA VAL A 324 -10.71 4.35 11.00
C VAL A 324 -10.29 4.14 12.46
N VAL A 325 -9.60 5.10 13.07
CA VAL A 325 -9.14 4.99 14.47
C VAL A 325 -10.31 4.93 15.46
N GLN A 326 -11.32 5.79 15.28
CA GLN A 326 -12.53 5.82 16.10
C GLN A 326 -13.30 4.49 16.00
N GLY A 327 -13.52 3.96 14.79
CA GLY A 327 -14.20 2.68 14.61
C GLY A 327 -13.42 1.51 15.21
N ALA A 328 -12.09 1.50 15.09
CA ALA A 328 -11.24 0.51 15.74
C ALA A 328 -11.29 0.61 17.28
N GLN A 329 -11.43 1.82 17.82
CA GLN A 329 -11.65 2.03 19.26
C GLN A 329 -13.00 1.45 19.70
N LEU A 330 -14.08 1.78 18.99
CA LEU A 330 -15.42 1.25 19.27
C LEU A 330 -15.46 -0.28 19.17
N ALA A 331 -14.73 -0.88 18.21
CA ALA A 331 -14.66 -2.33 18.06
C ALA A 331 -13.92 -2.98 19.22
N ARG A 332 -12.83 -2.37 19.70
CA ARG A 332 -12.13 -2.81 20.91
C ARG A 332 -13.00 -2.75 22.16
N GLU A 333 -13.86 -1.73 22.27
CA GLU A 333 -14.79 -1.60 23.39
C GLU A 333 -15.88 -2.67 23.35
N ALA A 334 -16.38 -3.02 22.17
CA ALA A 334 -17.39 -4.07 21.99
C ALA A 334 -16.88 -5.51 22.21
N LEU A 335 -15.56 -5.71 22.25
CA LEU A 335 -14.93 -7.01 22.54
C LEU A 335 -14.64 -7.23 24.04
N LYS A 336 -14.77 -6.18 24.86
CA LYS A 336 -14.67 -6.27 26.32
C LYS A 336 -15.98 -6.75 26.90
#